data_AF-A0A7H1C928-F1
#
_entry.id   AF-A0A7H1C928-F1
#
_cell.length_a   1.000
_cell.length_b   1.000
_cell.length_c   1.000
_cell.angle_alpha   90.00
_cell.angle_beta   90.00
_cell.angle_gamma   90.00
#
_symmetry.space_group_name_H-M   'P 1'
#
loop_
_entity.id
_entity.type
_entity.pdbx_description
1 polymer ?
#
loop_
_entity_poly.entity_id
_entity_poly.type
_entity_poly.pdbx_seq_one_letter_code
_entity_poly.pdbx_strand_id
1 'polypeptide(L)'
;PPVAFSEKEIRTEKVKALRAIRLYSEEEALQNFVRGQYGEGQLADQTFAAYRDEPNVAETSSTETFVAGKFLIDNFRWSGVPFYVRTGKRLTEKGTRINIVFKQVPINVFKDDTCEECDKTDLPPNVLTIYIQPTEGFSLTLNGKEIGQGFNTTPVKLDFRQSAEMTENSPEAYEKLLLDCL
;
A
#
# COMPACT_ATOMS: atom_id res chain seq x y z
N PRO A 1 -12.21 11.09 -13.49
CA PRO A 1 -13.17 11.15 -12.37
C PRO A 1 -14.58 10.97 -12.96
N PRO A 2 -15.49 10.28 -12.26
CA PRO A 2 -16.84 10.06 -12.79
C PRO A 2 -17.60 11.38 -12.84
N VAL A 3 -18.46 11.53 -13.85
CA VAL A 3 -19.25 12.75 -14.05
C VAL A 3 -20.34 12.88 -12.96
N ALA A 4 -20.82 11.75 -12.47
CA ALA A 4 -21.78 11.68 -11.37
C ALA A 4 -21.50 10.48 -10.47
N PHE A 5 -22.05 10.51 -9.26
CA PHE A 5 -22.02 9.38 -8.34
C PHE A 5 -23.11 8.36 -8.70
N SER A 6 -22.98 7.75 -9.88
CA SER A 6 -23.86 6.67 -10.35
C SER A 6 -23.04 5.45 -10.71
N GLU A 7 -23.64 4.26 -10.60
CA GLU A 7 -22.97 2.98 -10.87
C GLU A 7 -22.31 2.96 -12.26
N LYS A 8 -23.05 3.38 -13.29
CA LYS A 8 -22.58 3.43 -14.68
C LYS A 8 -21.35 4.32 -14.84
N GLU A 9 -21.38 5.52 -14.26
CA GLU A 9 -20.28 6.48 -14.38
C GLU A 9 -19.04 6.01 -13.60
N ILE A 10 -19.23 5.47 -12.40
CA ILE A 10 -18.14 4.88 -11.59
C ILE A 10 -17.51 3.70 -12.33
N ARG A 11 -18.33 2.79 -12.88
CA ARG A 11 -17.85 1.63 -13.63
C ARG A 11 -17.08 2.06 -14.89
N THR A 12 -17.58 3.06 -15.60
CA THR A 12 -16.94 3.59 -16.81
C THR A 12 -15.52 4.08 -16.50
N GLU A 13 -15.34 4.86 -15.44
CA GLU A 13 -14.01 5.36 -15.06
C GLU A 13 -13.08 4.27 -14.52
N LYS A 14 -13.62 3.26 -13.80
CA LYS A 14 -12.84 2.08 -13.40
C LYS A 14 -12.33 1.31 -14.61
N VAL A 15 -13.20 1.01 -15.58
CA VAL A 15 -12.82 0.32 -16.82
C VAL A 15 -11.79 1.12 -17.61
N LYS A 16 -11.96 2.46 -17.68
CA LYS A 16 -10.99 3.34 -18.35
C LYS A 16 -9.60 3.27 -17.70
N ALA A 17 -9.52 3.25 -16.37
CA ALA A 17 -8.25 3.09 -15.66
C ALA A 17 -7.62 1.71 -15.92
N LEU A 18 -8.42 0.63 -15.84
CA LEU A 18 -7.94 -0.74 -16.08
C LEU A 18 -7.42 -0.93 -17.51
N ARG A 19 -8.10 -0.37 -18.51
CA ARG A 19 -7.65 -0.41 -19.91
C ARG A 19 -6.34 0.35 -20.16
N ALA A 20 -6.00 1.29 -19.29
CA ALA A 20 -4.77 2.07 -19.38
C ALA A 20 -3.62 1.42 -18.60
N ILE A 21 -3.82 0.26 -17.95
CA ILE A 21 -2.71 -0.46 -17.32
C ILE A 21 -1.75 -0.94 -18.40
N ARG A 22 -0.47 -0.64 -18.22
CA ARG A 22 0.58 -1.10 -19.14
C ARG A 22 0.68 -2.62 -19.09
N LEU A 23 0.59 -3.26 -20.25
CA LEU A 23 0.86 -4.67 -20.40
C LEU A 23 2.37 -4.86 -20.59
N TYR A 24 2.94 -5.79 -19.84
CA TYR A 24 4.37 -6.08 -19.88
C TYR A 24 4.69 -7.25 -20.81
N SER A 25 5.82 -7.15 -21.51
CA SER A 25 6.47 -8.32 -22.11
C SER A 25 6.95 -9.29 -21.03
N GLU A 26 7.41 -10.48 -21.42
CA GLU A 26 7.98 -11.44 -20.47
C GLU A 26 9.21 -10.87 -19.75
N GLU A 27 10.10 -10.20 -20.48
CA GLU A 27 11.29 -9.55 -19.91
C GLU A 27 10.92 -8.42 -18.96
N GLU A 28 9.95 -7.58 -19.33
CA GLU A 28 9.47 -6.51 -18.45
C GLU A 28 8.78 -7.08 -17.20
N ALA A 29 8.04 -8.17 -17.34
CA ALA A 29 7.41 -8.84 -16.21
C ALA A 29 8.47 -9.36 -15.22
N LEU A 30 9.55 -9.97 -15.72
CA LEU A 30 10.68 -10.42 -14.88
C LEU A 30 11.39 -9.27 -14.15
N GLN A 31 11.41 -8.06 -14.73
CA GLN A 31 12.02 -6.88 -14.11
C GLN A 31 11.10 -6.15 -13.12
N ASN A 32 9.78 -6.23 -13.33
CA ASN A 32 8.81 -5.45 -12.55
C ASN A 32 8.04 -6.28 -11.53
N PHE A 33 8.08 -7.62 -11.61
CA PHE A 33 7.40 -8.52 -10.69
C PHE A 33 8.37 -9.48 -10.01
N VAL A 34 8.09 -9.75 -8.74
CA VAL A 34 8.77 -10.75 -7.93
C VAL A 34 7.72 -11.74 -7.42
N ARG A 35 8.03 -13.02 -7.58
CA ARG A 35 7.24 -14.14 -7.11
C ARG A 35 8.02 -14.86 -6.02
N GLY A 36 7.31 -15.39 -5.02
CA GLY A 36 7.92 -16.09 -3.91
C GLY A 36 7.05 -17.23 -3.42
N GLN A 37 7.70 -18.20 -2.78
CA GLN A 37 7.08 -19.31 -2.07
C GLN A 37 7.65 -19.29 -0.65
N TYR A 38 6.79 -19.33 0.38
CA TYR A 38 7.27 -19.25 1.76
C TYR A 38 8.03 -20.53 2.12
N GLY A 39 9.19 -20.34 2.75
CA GLY A 39 9.95 -21.41 3.36
C GLY A 39 9.52 -21.65 4.80
N GLU A 40 10.31 -22.44 5.51
CA GLU A 40 10.17 -22.58 6.96
C GLU A 40 10.32 -21.21 7.64
N GLY A 41 9.56 -21.01 8.72
CA GLY A 41 9.58 -19.77 9.47
C GLY A 41 9.46 -20.03 10.96
N GLN A 42 9.98 -19.11 11.76
CA GLN A 42 9.82 -19.11 13.20
C GLN A 42 9.23 -17.77 13.63
N LEU A 43 8.17 -17.79 14.43
CA LEU A 43 7.61 -16.60 15.06
C LEU A 43 7.33 -16.90 16.52
N ALA A 44 8.01 -16.18 17.41
CA ALA A 44 8.07 -16.52 18.84
C ALA A 44 8.45 -18.01 19.02
N ASP A 45 7.66 -18.76 19.78
CA ASP A 45 7.92 -20.18 20.09
C ASP A 45 7.28 -21.15 19.08
N GLN A 46 6.73 -20.64 17.96
CA GLN A 46 6.08 -21.47 16.93
C GLN A 46 6.95 -21.55 15.68
N THR A 47 7.17 -22.79 15.23
CA THR A 47 7.77 -23.12 13.94
C THR A 47 6.69 -23.41 12.92
N PHE A 48 6.86 -22.90 11.71
CA PHE A 48 5.98 -23.11 10.57
C PHE A 48 6.73 -23.84 9.48
N ALA A 49 6.10 -24.87 8.92
CA ALA A 49 6.62 -25.64 7.82
C ALA A 49 6.72 -24.80 6.53
N ALA A 50 7.61 -25.18 5.62
CA ALA A 50 7.64 -24.59 4.29
C ALA A 50 6.40 -25.01 3.49
N TYR A 51 6.06 -24.26 2.43
CA TYR A 51 4.87 -24.54 1.63
C TYR A 51 4.84 -25.96 1.05
N ARG A 52 6.00 -26.51 0.66
CA ARG A 52 6.12 -27.86 0.08
C ARG A 52 5.94 -28.98 1.10
N ASP A 53 6.07 -28.67 2.38
CA ASP A 53 5.91 -29.62 3.49
C ASP A 53 4.49 -29.60 4.06
N GLU A 54 3.64 -28.67 3.59
CA GLU A 54 2.23 -28.64 3.97
C GLU A 54 1.45 -29.82 3.35
N PRO A 55 0.45 -30.36 4.06
CA PRO A 55 -0.31 -31.50 3.57
C PRO A 55 -1.04 -31.16 2.26
N ASN A 56 -1.04 -32.11 1.33
CA ASN A 56 -1.63 -31.98 -0.02
C ASN A 56 -0.89 -31.00 -0.96
N VAL A 57 0.35 -30.64 -0.66
CA VAL A 57 1.24 -29.92 -1.59
C VAL A 57 2.24 -30.89 -2.20
N ALA A 58 2.46 -30.78 -3.52
CA ALA A 58 3.49 -31.56 -4.19
C ALA A 58 4.89 -31.03 -3.83
N GLU A 59 5.84 -31.95 -3.54
CA GLU A 59 7.23 -31.61 -3.20
C GLU A 59 7.93 -30.76 -4.27
N THR A 60 7.55 -30.91 -5.53
CA THR A 60 8.11 -30.14 -6.66
C THR A 60 7.26 -28.92 -7.04
N SER A 61 6.30 -28.52 -6.21
CA SER A 61 5.38 -27.42 -6.55
C SER A 61 6.12 -26.09 -6.77
N SER A 62 5.80 -25.44 -7.88
CA SER A 62 6.24 -24.09 -8.21
C SER A 62 5.18 -23.03 -7.89
N THR A 63 4.08 -23.39 -7.23
CA THR A 63 3.00 -22.44 -6.91
C THR A 63 3.47 -21.33 -5.98
N GLU A 64 3.19 -20.08 -6.34
CA GLU A 64 3.57 -18.92 -5.56
C GLU A 64 2.63 -18.70 -4.39
N THR A 65 3.21 -18.30 -3.27
CA THR A 65 2.48 -17.89 -2.06
C THR A 65 2.67 -16.41 -1.76
N PHE A 66 3.48 -15.72 -2.57
CA PHE A 66 3.76 -14.29 -2.50
C PHE A 66 3.97 -13.72 -3.90
N VAL A 67 3.46 -12.51 -4.13
CA VAL A 67 3.77 -11.71 -5.31
C VAL A 67 3.93 -10.26 -4.90
N ALA A 68 4.93 -9.59 -5.46
CA ALA A 68 5.06 -8.14 -5.46
C ALA A 68 5.26 -7.68 -6.89
N GLY A 69 4.66 -6.56 -7.26
CA GLY A 69 4.68 -6.05 -8.61
C GLY A 69 4.65 -4.54 -8.67
N LYS A 70 5.36 -4.00 -9.65
CA LYS A 70 5.26 -2.61 -10.08
C LYS A 70 4.50 -2.59 -11.40
N PHE A 71 3.48 -1.74 -11.51
CA PHE A 71 2.82 -1.47 -12.78
C PHE A 71 2.63 0.04 -13.02
N LEU A 72 2.38 0.41 -14.27
CA LEU A 72 2.12 1.78 -14.69
C LEU A 72 0.72 1.90 -15.28
N ILE A 73 0.11 3.06 -15.14
CA ILE A 73 -1.16 3.40 -15.77
C ILE A 73 -0.89 4.54 -16.77
N ASP A 74 -0.98 4.21 -18.06
CA ASP A 74 -0.67 5.09 -19.18
C ASP A 74 -1.85 6.05 -19.45
N ASN A 75 -2.06 6.99 -18.53
CA ASN A 75 -2.97 8.12 -18.71
C ASN A 75 -2.36 9.41 -18.20
N PHE A 76 -3.00 10.54 -18.52
CA PHE A 76 -2.48 11.86 -18.16
C PHE A 76 -2.30 12.06 -16.65
N ARG A 77 -3.20 11.51 -15.82
CA ARG A 77 -3.16 11.68 -14.36
C ARG A 77 -2.04 10.88 -13.70
N TRP A 78 -1.76 9.67 -14.20
CA TRP A 78 -0.84 8.71 -13.59
C TRP A 78 0.46 8.51 -14.38
N SER A 79 0.69 9.35 -15.38
CA SER A 79 1.92 9.30 -16.19
C SER A 79 3.16 9.38 -15.29
N GLY A 80 4.02 8.37 -15.41
CA GLY A 80 5.26 8.25 -14.64
C GLY A 80 5.09 7.90 -13.15
N VAL A 81 3.87 7.62 -12.68
CA VAL A 81 3.61 7.22 -11.29
C VAL A 81 3.57 5.69 -11.19
N PRO A 82 4.53 5.04 -10.52
CA PRO A 82 4.50 3.60 -10.32
C PRO A 82 3.47 3.20 -9.27
N PHE A 83 2.70 2.16 -9.56
CA PHE A 83 1.83 1.48 -8.60
C PHE A 83 2.51 0.21 -8.13
N TYR A 84 2.70 0.08 -6.82
CA TYR A 84 3.23 -1.12 -6.20
C TYR A 84 2.10 -1.90 -5.55
N VAL A 85 2.03 -3.20 -5.87
CA VAL A 85 1.15 -4.15 -5.21
C VAL A 85 2.00 -5.24 -4.57
N ARG A 86 1.62 -5.69 -3.38
CA ARG A 86 2.18 -6.91 -2.80
C ARG A 86 1.10 -7.65 -2.03
N THR A 87 1.12 -8.97 -2.15
CA THR A 87 0.22 -9.86 -1.41
C THR A 87 0.93 -11.18 -1.18
N GLY A 88 0.64 -11.83 -0.06
CA GLY A 88 1.17 -13.15 0.22
C GLY A 88 0.63 -13.76 1.50
N LYS A 89 0.97 -15.02 1.69
CA LYS A 89 0.68 -15.81 2.89
C LYS A 89 1.93 -15.90 3.77
N ARG A 90 1.73 -16.26 5.05
CA ARG A 90 2.80 -16.38 6.06
C ARG A 90 3.68 -15.11 6.17
N LEU A 91 3.03 -13.94 6.09
CA LEU A 91 3.67 -12.64 6.33
C LEU A 91 3.57 -12.26 7.82
N THR A 92 4.37 -11.26 8.24
CA THR A 92 4.49 -10.82 9.64
C THR A 92 3.22 -10.19 10.21
N GLU A 93 2.34 -9.67 9.37
CA GLU A 93 1.15 -8.94 9.77
C GLU A 93 -0.02 -9.29 8.85
N LYS A 94 -1.19 -9.57 9.45
CA LYS A 94 -2.45 -9.64 8.71
C LYS A 94 -3.00 -8.23 8.55
N GLY A 95 -3.12 -7.76 7.32
CA GLY A 95 -3.80 -6.50 7.06
C GLY A 95 -3.84 -6.12 5.60
N THR A 96 -4.80 -5.27 5.27
CA THR A 96 -4.98 -4.68 3.94
C THR A 96 -4.87 -3.18 4.08
N ARG A 97 -3.94 -2.56 3.35
CA ARG A 97 -3.71 -1.11 3.39
C ARG A 97 -3.27 -0.57 2.04
N ILE A 98 -3.55 0.70 1.82
CA ILE A 98 -3.10 1.48 0.66
C ILE A 98 -2.18 2.57 1.18
N ASN A 99 -0.97 2.67 0.62
CA ASN A 99 -0.04 3.75 0.93
C ASN A 99 0.08 4.67 -0.29
N ILE A 100 -0.18 5.96 -0.09
CA ILE A 100 0.02 7.01 -1.09
C ILE A 100 1.20 7.85 -0.62
N VAL A 101 2.32 7.72 -1.33
CA VAL A 101 3.56 8.46 -1.06
C VAL A 101 3.57 9.70 -1.94
N PHE A 102 3.60 10.88 -1.32
CA PHE A 102 3.63 12.14 -2.04
C PHE A 102 5.05 12.49 -2.48
N LYS A 103 5.17 13.19 -3.61
CA LYS A 103 6.46 13.73 -4.06
C LYS A 103 6.98 14.71 -3.02
N GLN A 104 8.29 14.65 -2.78
CA GLN A 104 8.98 15.67 -1.98
C GLN A 104 8.94 17.01 -2.69
N VAL A 105 8.94 18.09 -1.90
CA VAL A 105 9.04 19.45 -2.43
C VAL A 105 10.50 19.69 -2.84
N PRO A 106 10.79 20.18 -4.06
CA PRO A 106 12.16 20.34 -4.55
C PRO A 106 13.02 21.32 -3.74
N ILE A 107 12.39 22.22 -2.98
CA ILE A 107 13.05 23.24 -2.17
C ILE A 107 12.70 22.96 -0.72
N ASN A 108 13.69 22.50 0.05
CA ASN A 108 13.61 22.48 1.50
C ASN A 108 13.91 23.89 2.02
N VAL A 109 12.85 24.63 2.39
CA VAL A 109 12.97 25.98 2.98
C VAL A 109 13.38 25.95 4.46
N PHE A 110 13.49 24.76 5.05
CA PHE A 110 13.97 24.54 6.42
C PHE A 110 15.46 24.18 6.46
N LYS A 111 16.19 24.39 5.36
CA LYS A 111 17.65 24.33 5.36
C LYS A 111 18.19 25.42 6.28
N ASP A 112 18.96 25.02 7.27
CA ASP A 112 19.71 25.94 8.11
C ASP A 112 21.02 26.27 7.39
N ASP A 113 21.22 27.53 7.01
CA ASP A 113 22.40 28.02 6.28
C ASP A 113 23.72 27.87 7.08
N THR A 114 23.64 27.40 8.33
CA THR A 114 24.79 27.32 9.25
C THR A 114 25.36 25.92 9.47
N CYS A 115 24.76 24.86 8.92
CA CYS A 115 25.27 23.50 9.07
C CYS A 115 25.45 22.77 7.73
N GLU A 116 26.70 22.61 7.31
CA GLU A 116 27.12 21.86 6.11
C GLU A 116 26.69 20.38 6.13
N GLU A 117 26.40 19.81 7.31
CA GLU A 117 25.87 18.45 7.45
C GLU A 117 24.34 18.36 7.30
N CYS A 118 23.62 19.48 7.47
CA CYS A 118 22.16 19.56 7.29
C CYS A 118 21.74 19.71 5.83
N ASP A 119 22.70 19.89 4.93
CA ASP A 119 22.46 20.03 3.49
C ASP A 119 22.04 18.70 2.83
N LYS A 120 22.07 17.59 3.59
CA LYS A 120 21.83 16.21 3.14
C LYS A 120 20.56 15.54 3.69
N THR A 121 19.81 16.19 4.58
CA THR A 121 18.55 15.61 5.09
C THR A 121 17.39 16.02 4.21
N ASP A 122 17.20 15.29 3.11
CA ASP A 122 15.97 15.35 2.33
C ASP A 122 14.78 15.08 3.27
N LEU A 123 13.86 16.04 3.36
CA LEU A 123 12.64 15.91 4.16
C LEU A 123 11.92 14.62 3.76
N PRO A 124 11.57 13.71 4.70
CA PRO A 124 10.90 12.47 4.32
C PRO A 124 9.58 12.77 3.60
N PRO A 125 9.17 11.98 2.60
CA PRO A 125 7.95 12.24 1.85
C PRO A 125 6.73 12.15 2.79
N ASN A 126 5.71 12.96 2.51
CA ASN A 126 4.42 12.79 3.16
C ASN A 126 3.81 11.46 2.74
N VAL A 127 3.13 10.77 3.65
CA VAL A 127 2.50 9.47 3.37
C VAL A 127 1.08 9.45 3.93
N LEU A 128 0.11 9.19 3.06
CA LEU A 128 -1.24 8.84 3.45
C LEU A 128 -1.40 7.32 3.41
N THR A 129 -1.65 6.71 4.55
CA THR A 129 -2.00 5.29 4.67
C THR A 129 -3.48 5.15 4.94
N ILE A 130 -4.18 4.39 4.11
CA ILE A 130 -5.58 4.00 4.31
C ILE A 130 -5.58 2.54 4.74
N TYR A 131 -6.17 2.26 5.91
CA TYR A 131 -6.29 0.92 6.46
C TYR A 131 -7.70 0.39 6.16
N ILE A 132 -7.75 -0.77 5.52
CA ILE A 132 -9.00 -1.42 5.10
C ILE A 132 -9.37 -2.51 6.10
N GLN A 133 -8.41 -3.34 6.51
CA GLN A 133 -8.60 -4.42 7.49
C GLN A 133 -7.30 -4.65 8.27
N PRO A 134 -7.34 -5.11 9.53
CA PRO A 134 -8.52 -5.49 10.33
C PRO A 134 -9.25 -4.32 10.98
N THR A 135 -8.59 -3.18 11.18
CA THR A 135 -9.20 -1.97 11.74
C THR A 135 -9.19 -0.85 10.70
N GLU A 136 -10.39 -0.42 10.32
CA GLU A 136 -10.59 0.62 9.32
C GLU A 136 -10.12 1.98 9.84
N GLY A 137 -9.54 2.78 8.95
CA GLY A 137 -9.10 4.12 9.28
C GLY A 137 -8.03 4.65 8.34
N PHE A 138 -7.36 5.72 8.74
CA PHE A 138 -6.26 6.29 7.98
C PHE A 138 -5.22 6.94 8.88
N SER A 139 -4.01 7.09 8.35
CA SER A 139 -2.98 7.93 8.95
C SER A 139 -2.30 8.79 7.90
N LEU A 140 -2.11 10.06 8.21
CA LEU A 140 -1.37 11.01 7.39
C LEU A 140 -0.09 11.43 8.12
N THR A 141 1.06 11.11 7.55
CA THR A 141 2.37 11.53 8.05
C THR A 141 2.81 12.76 7.26
N LEU A 142 3.09 13.86 7.97
CA LEU A 142 3.51 15.15 7.43
C LEU A 142 4.79 15.61 8.14
N ASN A 143 5.56 16.50 7.54
CA ASN A 143 6.66 17.17 8.23
C ASN A 143 6.15 18.42 8.96
N GLY A 144 6.39 18.48 10.27
CA GLY A 144 6.12 19.65 11.10
C GLY A 144 7.40 20.21 11.71
N LYS A 145 7.35 21.43 12.26
CA LYS A 145 8.47 22.02 13.00
C LYS A 145 8.69 21.23 14.30
N GLU A 146 9.94 20.89 14.60
CA GLU A 146 10.32 20.32 15.90
C GLU A 146 10.12 21.36 17.02
N ILE A 147 9.59 20.92 18.16
CA ILE A 147 9.41 21.79 19.32
C ILE A 147 10.79 22.01 19.98
N GLY A 148 11.35 23.20 19.85
CA GLY A 148 12.65 23.53 20.40
C GLY A 148 13.26 24.80 19.82
N GLN A 149 14.52 25.06 20.18
CA GLN A 149 15.34 26.07 19.52
C GLN A 149 15.94 25.48 18.24
N GLY A 150 15.78 26.17 17.11
CA GLY A 150 16.23 25.72 15.78
C GLY A 150 15.11 25.62 14.75
N PHE A 151 15.49 25.26 13.51
CA PHE A 151 14.61 25.12 12.35
C PHE A 151 14.43 23.67 11.89
N ASN A 152 14.72 22.71 12.76
CA ASN A 152 14.56 21.29 12.46
C ASN A 152 13.09 20.91 12.23
N THR A 153 12.89 19.92 11.37
CA THR A 153 11.58 19.34 11.08
C THR A 153 11.50 17.90 11.58
N THR A 154 10.37 17.54 12.17
CA THR A 154 10.06 16.15 12.56
C THR A 154 8.79 15.66 11.87
N PRO A 155 8.70 14.37 11.51
CA PRO A 155 7.44 13.78 11.07
C PRO A 155 6.37 13.85 12.18
N VAL A 156 5.22 14.41 11.85
CA VAL A 156 3.99 14.44 12.65
C VAL A 156 2.98 13.49 12.02
N LYS A 157 2.37 12.64 12.86
CA LYS A 157 1.39 11.65 12.42
C LYS A 157 -0.01 12.05 12.90
N LEU A 158 -0.91 12.28 11.94
CA LEU A 158 -2.35 12.39 12.17
C LEU A 158 -2.95 11.00 11.95
N ASP A 159 -3.63 10.43 12.94
CA ASP A 159 -4.14 9.06 12.89
C ASP A 159 -5.61 9.05 13.31
N PHE A 160 -6.42 8.31 12.55
CA PHE A 160 -7.80 8.00 12.87
C PHE A 160 -8.04 6.52 12.63
N ARG A 161 -8.53 5.81 13.64
CA ARG A 161 -8.96 4.41 13.56
C ARG A 161 -10.34 4.29 14.14
N GLN A 162 -11.19 3.49 13.49
CA GLN A 162 -12.44 3.10 14.11
C GLN A 162 -12.18 2.26 15.36
N SER A 163 -13.05 2.41 16.35
CA SER A 163 -13.05 1.55 17.53
C SER A 163 -13.51 0.15 17.16
N ALA A 164 -13.05 -0.86 17.90
CA ALA A 164 -13.46 -2.24 17.70
C ALA A 164 -14.99 -2.42 17.76
N GLU A 165 -15.67 -1.68 18.63
CA GLU A 165 -17.14 -1.68 18.77
C GLU A 165 -17.86 -1.16 17.52
N MET A 166 -17.32 -0.15 16.82
CA MET A 166 -17.91 0.34 15.57
C MET A 166 -17.63 -0.61 14.40
N THR A 167 -16.48 -1.28 14.40
CA THR A 167 -16.15 -2.31 13.40
C THR A 167 -17.06 -3.53 13.53
N GLU A 168 -17.44 -3.94 14.75
CA GLU A 168 -18.38 -5.04 14.96
C GLU A 168 -19.81 -4.72 14.46
N ASN A 169 -20.20 -3.45 14.48
CA ASN A 169 -21.48 -2.97 13.94
C ASN A 169 -21.45 -2.68 12.43
N SER A 170 -20.33 -2.92 11.75
CA SER A 170 -20.24 -2.72 10.31
C SER A 170 -20.80 -3.93 9.57
N PRO A 171 -21.69 -3.74 8.57
CA PRO A 171 -22.26 -4.85 7.81
C PRO A 171 -21.18 -5.73 7.21
N GLU A 172 -21.39 -7.05 7.25
CA GLU A 172 -20.43 -7.97 6.65
C GLU A 172 -20.39 -7.76 5.13
N ALA A 173 -19.26 -8.07 4.50
CA ALA A 173 -19.07 -7.84 3.06
C ALA A 173 -20.19 -8.47 2.21
N TYR A 174 -20.67 -9.66 2.58
CA TYR A 174 -21.77 -10.33 1.87
C TYR A 174 -23.15 -9.74 2.16
N GLU A 175 -23.41 -9.27 3.38
CA GLU A 175 -24.67 -8.60 3.73
C GLU A 175 -24.88 -7.38 2.85
N LYS A 176 -23.83 -6.57 2.71
CA LYS A 176 -23.85 -5.39 1.83
C LYS A 176 -24.07 -5.76 0.38
N LEU A 177 -23.37 -6.78 -0.14
CA LEU A 177 -23.54 -7.22 -1.53
C LEU A 177 -24.94 -7.75 -1.82
N LEU A 178 -25.55 -8.48 -0.87
CA LEU A 178 -26.92 -8.96 -1.00
C LEU A 178 -27.92 -7.80 -0.97
N LEU A 179 -27.73 -6.84 -0.06
CA LEU A 179 -28.55 -5.63 0.01
C LEU A 179 -28.45 -4.82 -1.29
N ASP A 180 -27.27 -4.70 -1.88
CA ASP A 180 -27.05 -3.99 -3.16
C ASP A 180 -27.73 -4.69 -4.36
N CYS A 181 -28.10 -5.97 -4.25
CA CYS A 181 -28.79 -6.74 -5.30
C CYS A 181 -30.31 -6.75 -5.19
N LEU A 182 -30.88 -6.42 -4.03
CA LEU A 182 -32.32 -6.40 -3.77
C LEU A 182 -32.97 -5.11 -4.27
#